data_AF-A0A9E4AHE9-F1
#
_entry.id   AF-A0A9E4AHE9-F1
#
_cell.length_a   1.000
_cell.length_b   1.000
_cell.length_c   1.000
_cell.angle_alpha   90.00
_cell.angle_beta   90.00
_cell.angle_gamma   90.00
#
_symmetry.space_group_name_H-M   'P 1'
#
loop_
_entity.id
_entity.type
_entity.pdbx_description
1 polymer ?
#
loop_
_entity_poly.entity_id
_entity_poly.type
_entity_poly.pdbx_seq_one_letter_code
_entity_poly.pdbx_strand_id
1 'polypeptide(L)'
;MATDIFRPERIVPVFDPDATITPQTGTVIYMKNGIVAMAVPLHDLKNVDAFGILIYNRTNHWISYKKEDCQMLDQSGNIVKQLDKSQQSFHLKRNYKPKLPPEFAADVFRYDKTIRVQGGQIVLPTDDYKKTNIMPKNRSLFFIYFPKRSTKSTNLRIIIPRVKSEFNDQQTTFVFKFKVQRG
;
A
#
# COMPACT_ATOMS: atom_id res chain seq x y z
N MET A 1 29.39 -29.44 -3.53
CA MET A 1 28.65 -28.46 -2.71
C MET A 1 27.87 -27.57 -3.67
N ALA A 2 26.56 -27.78 -3.78
CA ALA A 2 25.72 -26.98 -4.67
C ALA A 2 25.59 -25.57 -4.06
N THR A 3 25.94 -24.56 -4.84
CA THR A 3 25.62 -23.15 -4.57
C THR A 3 24.11 -23.02 -4.41
N ASP A 4 23.67 -22.82 -3.17
CA ASP A 4 22.31 -22.43 -2.84
C ASP A 4 22.11 -21.02 -3.43
N ILE A 5 21.67 -20.97 -4.69
CA ILE A 5 21.32 -19.72 -5.36
C ILE A 5 20.15 -19.15 -4.55
N PHE A 6 20.43 -18.14 -3.72
CA PHE A 6 19.43 -17.38 -2.99
C PHE A 6 18.37 -16.88 -3.98
N ARG A 7 17.29 -17.65 -4.12
CA ARG A 7 16.14 -17.28 -4.94
C ARG A 7 15.46 -16.09 -4.28
N PRO A 8 15.39 -14.93 -4.93
CA PRO A 8 14.83 -13.73 -4.31
C PRO A 8 13.34 -13.97 -4.01
N GLU A 9 12.95 -13.72 -2.77
CA GLU A 9 11.55 -13.72 -2.35
C GLU A 9 10.85 -12.51 -2.98
N ARG A 10 9.70 -12.73 -3.61
CA ARG A 10 8.86 -11.68 -4.20
C ARG A 10 7.46 -11.72 -3.60
N ILE A 11 6.92 -10.55 -3.30
CA ILE A 11 5.52 -10.38 -2.86
C ILE A 11 4.67 -10.16 -4.11
N VAL A 12 3.89 -11.15 -4.51
CA VAL A 12 3.05 -11.06 -5.73
C VAL A 12 1.58 -10.93 -5.35
N PRO A 13 0.77 -10.23 -6.16
CA PRO A 13 -0.66 -10.13 -5.90
C PRO A 13 -1.35 -11.50 -6.00
N VAL A 14 -2.41 -11.68 -5.21
CA VAL A 14 -3.35 -12.79 -5.36
C VAL A 14 -4.50 -12.32 -6.24
N PHE A 15 -4.92 -13.15 -7.19
CA PHE A 15 -6.05 -12.84 -8.06
C PHE A 15 -7.32 -12.60 -7.23
N ASP A 16 -8.03 -11.53 -7.57
CA ASP A 16 -9.32 -11.16 -7.00
C ASP A 16 -10.15 -10.56 -8.14
N PRO A 17 -11.36 -11.09 -8.44
CA PRO A 17 -12.16 -10.64 -9.58
C PRO A 17 -12.61 -9.18 -9.47
N ASP A 18 -12.66 -8.64 -8.25
CA ASP A 18 -13.05 -7.26 -7.98
C ASP A 18 -11.87 -6.28 -8.09
N ALA A 19 -10.66 -6.79 -8.34
CA ALA A 19 -9.42 -6.01 -8.42
C ALA A 19 -8.85 -5.99 -9.83
N THR A 20 -8.31 -4.84 -10.22
CA THR A 20 -7.39 -4.78 -11.37
C THR A 20 -5.97 -5.00 -10.89
N ILE A 21 -5.25 -5.94 -11.50
CA ILE A 21 -3.83 -6.18 -11.23
C ILE A 21 -3.01 -5.68 -12.40
N THR A 22 -2.08 -4.76 -12.14
CA THR A 22 -1.25 -4.19 -13.19
C THR A 22 -0.11 -5.13 -13.57
N PRO A 23 0.20 -5.28 -14.87
CA PRO A 23 1.11 -6.33 -15.33
C PRO A 23 2.58 -6.11 -14.98
N GLN A 24 3.04 -4.86 -14.87
CA GLN A 24 4.48 -4.59 -14.69
C GLN A 24 4.87 -4.55 -13.21
N THR A 25 4.06 -3.89 -12.39
CA THR A 25 4.35 -3.70 -10.96
C THR A 25 3.64 -4.66 -10.03
N GLY A 26 2.66 -5.44 -10.52
CA GLY A 26 1.79 -6.24 -9.66
C GLY A 26 0.96 -5.41 -8.68
N THR A 27 0.74 -4.12 -8.98
CA THR A 27 -0.13 -3.25 -8.20
C THR A 27 -1.55 -3.79 -8.24
N VAL A 28 -2.16 -3.91 -7.07
CA VAL A 28 -3.57 -4.26 -6.94
C VAL A 28 -4.37 -2.97 -6.81
N ILE A 29 -5.42 -2.82 -7.60
CA ILE A 29 -6.25 -1.63 -7.68
C ILE A 29 -7.70 -2.01 -7.43
N TYR A 30 -8.35 -1.33 -6.48
CA TYR A 30 -9.79 -1.39 -6.25
C TYR A 30 -10.44 -0.03 -6.47
N MET A 31 -11.69 -0.04 -6.90
CA MET A 31 -12.58 1.13 -6.88
C MET A 31 -13.83 0.79 -6.08
N LYS A 32 -14.08 1.51 -4.98
CA LYS A 32 -15.29 1.35 -4.15
C LYS A 32 -15.76 2.73 -3.70
N ASN A 33 -17.07 2.98 -3.77
CA ASN A 33 -17.69 4.24 -3.31
C ASN A 33 -17.03 5.51 -3.88
N GLY A 34 -16.61 5.48 -5.16
CA GLY A 34 -15.92 6.62 -5.79
C GLY A 34 -14.50 6.89 -5.25
N ILE A 35 -13.91 5.95 -4.51
CA ILE A 35 -12.53 6.00 -4.04
C ILE A 35 -11.75 4.92 -4.76
N VAL A 36 -10.63 5.30 -5.37
CA VAL A 36 -9.68 4.36 -5.96
C VAL A 36 -8.54 4.15 -4.97
N ALA A 37 -8.28 2.89 -4.61
CA ALA A 37 -7.19 2.53 -3.72
C ALA A 37 -6.26 1.55 -4.43
N MET A 38 -4.95 1.80 -4.33
CA MET A 38 -3.92 1.01 -4.97
C MET A 38 -2.89 0.56 -3.93
N ALA A 39 -2.47 -0.69 -3.99
CA ALA A 39 -1.37 -1.22 -3.20
C ALA A 39 -0.31 -1.81 -4.12
N VAL A 40 0.92 -1.28 -4.02
CA VAL A 40 2.08 -1.73 -4.79
C VAL A 40 3.12 -2.33 -3.84
N PRO A 41 3.55 -3.59 -4.06
CA PRO A 41 4.61 -4.17 -3.26
C PRO A 41 5.97 -3.53 -3.61
N LEU A 42 6.79 -3.28 -2.59
CA LEU A 42 8.14 -2.73 -2.76
C LEU A 42 9.17 -3.86 -2.59
N HIS A 43 9.90 -4.18 -3.66
CA HIS A 43 10.83 -5.31 -3.70
C HIS A 43 12.30 -4.93 -3.49
N ASP A 44 12.61 -3.64 -3.46
CA ASP A 44 13.94 -3.12 -3.20
C ASP A 44 14.37 -3.27 -1.71
N LEU A 45 13.40 -3.58 -0.84
CA LEU A 45 13.61 -3.75 0.59
C LEU A 45 13.73 -5.23 1.00
N LYS A 46 14.95 -5.67 1.32
CA LYS A 46 15.24 -7.07 1.66
C LYS A 46 14.81 -7.50 3.07
N ASN A 47 14.71 -6.54 4.00
CA ASN A 47 14.58 -6.80 5.44
C ASN A 47 13.18 -6.55 6.00
N VAL A 48 12.26 -6.04 5.18
CA VAL A 48 10.89 -5.69 5.60
C VAL A 48 9.93 -6.04 4.48
N ASP A 49 8.68 -6.35 4.85
CA ASP A 49 7.59 -6.41 3.88
C ASP A 49 7.03 -4.99 3.75
N ALA A 50 7.10 -4.42 2.55
CA ALA A 50 6.82 -3.00 2.34
C ALA A 50 5.89 -2.77 1.16
N PHE A 51 5.02 -1.77 1.31
CA PHE A 51 4.01 -1.44 0.31
C PHE A 51 3.82 0.07 0.19
N GLY A 52 3.66 0.54 -1.04
CA GLY A 52 3.10 1.86 -1.33
C GLY A 52 1.59 1.77 -1.43
N ILE A 53 0.88 2.67 -0.75
CA ILE A 53 -0.57 2.79 -0.82
C ILE A 53 -0.93 4.15 -1.41
N LEU A 54 -1.62 4.13 -2.55
CA LEU A 54 -2.16 5.34 -3.18
C LEU A 54 -3.67 5.34 -3.04
N ILE A 55 -4.21 6.40 -2.46
CA ILE A 55 -5.66 6.64 -2.38
C ILE A 55 -5.98 7.85 -3.25
N TYR A 56 -6.88 7.68 -4.20
CA TYR A 56 -7.36 8.74 -5.08
C TYR A 56 -8.86 8.95 -4.89
N ASN A 57 -9.23 10.20 -4.65
CA ASN A 57 -10.59 10.60 -4.38
C ASN A 57 -11.30 11.03 -5.68
N ARG A 58 -12.19 10.18 -6.23
CA ARG A 58 -13.06 10.58 -7.35
C ARG A 58 -14.40 11.17 -6.90
N THR A 59 -14.66 11.22 -5.59
CA THR A 59 -15.89 11.82 -5.08
C THR A 59 -15.83 13.34 -5.18
N ASN A 60 -16.97 13.99 -4.95
CA ASN A 60 -17.11 15.45 -4.90
C ASN A 60 -16.96 16.03 -3.48
N HIS A 61 -16.63 15.20 -2.50
CA HIS A 61 -16.48 15.59 -1.09
C HIS A 61 -15.16 15.09 -0.53
N TRP A 62 -14.83 15.48 0.70
CA TRP A 62 -13.55 15.14 1.31
C TRP A 62 -13.61 13.72 1.86
N ILE A 63 -12.49 13.02 1.74
CA ILE A 63 -12.28 11.73 2.40
C ILE A 63 -11.06 11.83 3.30
N SER A 64 -10.99 10.97 4.29
CA SER A 64 -9.86 10.92 5.21
C SER A 64 -9.41 9.50 5.51
N TYR A 65 -8.17 9.38 5.96
CA TYR A 65 -7.67 8.13 6.53
C TYR A 65 -6.63 8.43 7.61
N LYS A 66 -6.33 7.44 8.44
CA LYS A 66 -5.15 7.44 9.31
C LYS A 66 -4.20 6.36 8.84
N LYS A 67 -2.93 6.72 8.62
CA LYS A 67 -1.92 5.75 8.19
C LYS A 67 -1.79 4.58 9.16
N GLU A 68 -1.87 4.86 10.46
CA GLU A 68 -1.76 3.86 11.53
C GLU A 68 -2.93 2.87 11.59
N ASP A 69 -4.10 3.24 11.06
CA ASP A 69 -5.26 2.35 10.96
C ASP A 69 -5.10 1.31 9.85
N CYS A 70 -4.11 1.48 8.96
CA CYS A 70 -3.78 0.49 7.94
C CYS A 70 -3.16 -0.74 8.60
N GLN A 71 -3.88 -1.86 8.58
CA GLN A 71 -3.44 -3.09 9.21
C GLN A 71 -2.94 -4.07 8.15
N MET A 72 -1.96 -4.90 8.52
CA MET A 72 -1.69 -6.12 7.78
C MET A 72 -2.20 -7.31 8.59
N LEU A 73 -2.91 -8.23 7.96
CA LEU A 73 -3.24 -9.53 8.54
C LEU A 73 -2.35 -10.60 7.92
N ASP A 74 -2.02 -11.60 8.73
CA ASP A 74 -1.44 -12.84 8.25
C ASP A 74 -2.51 -13.85 7.82
N GLN A 75 -2.08 -15.03 7.36
CA GLN A 75 -3.00 -16.06 6.87
C GLN A 75 -3.97 -16.59 7.95
N SER A 76 -3.61 -16.42 9.23
CA SER A 76 -4.43 -16.82 10.38
C SER A 76 -5.35 -15.70 10.86
N GLY A 77 -5.36 -14.55 10.17
CA GLY A 77 -6.15 -13.38 10.54
C GLY A 77 -5.54 -12.54 11.67
N ASN A 78 -4.31 -12.84 12.12
CA ASN A 78 -3.69 -12.06 13.19
C ASN A 78 -3.17 -10.72 12.67
N ILE A 79 -3.39 -9.67 13.46
CA ILE A 79 -2.88 -8.33 13.15
C ILE A 79 -1.36 -8.31 13.27
N VAL A 80 -0.70 -7.92 12.18
CA VAL A 80 0.73 -7.61 12.13
C VAL A 80 0.89 -6.10 12.27
N LYS A 81 1.56 -5.68 13.34
CA LYS A 81 1.81 -4.26 13.59
C LYS A 81 2.80 -3.71 12.57
N GLN A 82 2.51 -2.50 12.08
CA GLN A 82 3.46 -1.72 11.30
C GLN A 82 4.71 -1.43 12.14
N LEU A 83 5.86 -1.32 11.48
CA LEU A 83 7.08 -0.82 12.10
C LEU A 83 6.88 0.64 12.53
N ASP A 84 7.18 0.96 13.78
CA ASP A 84 7.23 2.34 14.22
C ASP A 84 8.42 3.11 13.61
N LYS A 85 8.50 4.42 13.86
CA LYS A 85 9.56 5.28 13.29
C LYS A 85 10.98 4.88 13.74
N SER A 86 11.13 4.39 14.96
CA SER A 86 12.42 3.94 15.51
C SER A 86 12.87 2.65 14.83
N GLN A 87 11.95 1.70 14.67
CA GLN A 87 12.17 0.42 13.99
C GLN A 87 12.43 0.62 12.49
N GLN A 88 11.70 1.54 11.84
CA GLN A 88 11.96 1.90 10.44
C GLN A 88 13.39 2.43 10.27
N SER A 89 13.86 3.29 11.18
CA SER A 89 15.23 3.84 11.11
C SER A 89 16.30 2.76 11.26
N PHE A 90 16.04 1.75 12.10
CA PHE A 90 16.90 0.58 12.26
C PHE A 90 16.95 -0.30 11.00
N HIS A 91 15.79 -0.63 10.42
CA HIS A 91 15.71 -1.55 9.28
C HIS A 91 16.05 -0.93 7.93
N LEU A 92 15.74 0.36 7.73
CA LEU A 92 15.83 1.04 6.43
C LEU A 92 17.06 1.97 6.31
N LYS A 93 17.80 2.16 7.40
CA LYS A 93 18.82 3.22 7.60
C LYS A 93 18.20 4.60 7.80
N ARG A 94 18.92 5.44 8.54
CA ARG A 94 18.57 6.86 8.77
C ARG A 94 18.43 7.57 7.42
N ASN A 95 17.32 8.27 7.22
CA ASN A 95 16.98 9.03 6.00
C ASN A 95 16.61 8.21 4.75
N TYR A 96 16.20 6.94 4.90
CA TYR A 96 15.63 6.19 3.79
C TYR A 96 14.46 6.95 3.14
N LYS A 97 14.52 7.08 1.81
CA LYS A 97 13.43 7.62 0.99
C LYS A 97 12.82 6.48 0.19
N PRO A 98 11.57 6.07 0.48
CA PRO A 98 10.91 5.05 -0.31
C PRO A 98 10.79 5.48 -1.76
N LYS A 99 10.98 4.53 -2.66
CA LYS A 99 10.81 4.71 -4.09
C LYS A 99 9.75 3.75 -4.58
N LEU A 100 8.87 4.25 -5.44
CA LEU A 100 7.95 3.41 -6.19
C LEU A 100 8.71 2.73 -7.33
N PRO A 101 8.28 1.53 -7.77
CA PRO A 101 8.80 0.92 -9.00
C PRO A 101 8.71 1.91 -10.17
N PRO A 102 9.73 2.01 -11.05
CA PRO A 102 9.72 2.94 -12.19
C PRO A 102 8.47 2.80 -13.08
N GLU A 103 7.97 1.57 -13.22
CA GLU A 103 6.84 1.22 -14.06
C GLU A 103 5.49 1.63 -13.44
N PHE A 104 5.45 1.94 -12.14
CA PHE A 104 4.21 2.24 -11.43
C PHE A 104 3.45 3.43 -12.03
N ALA A 105 4.15 4.49 -12.41
CA ALA A 105 3.51 5.65 -13.02
C ALA A 105 2.85 5.31 -14.37
N ALA A 106 3.48 4.45 -15.17
CA ALA A 106 2.95 3.99 -16.44
C ALA A 106 1.74 3.06 -16.25
N ASP A 107 1.81 2.14 -15.28
CA ASP A 107 0.71 1.25 -14.91
C ASP A 107 -0.52 2.04 -14.45
N VAL A 108 -0.33 3.04 -13.56
CA VAL A 108 -1.41 3.92 -13.11
C VAL A 108 -2.00 4.74 -14.25
N PHE A 109 -1.17 5.30 -15.13
CA PHE A 109 -1.64 6.08 -16.28
C PHE A 109 -2.47 5.25 -17.27
N ARG A 110 -2.09 3.98 -17.49
CA ARG A 110 -2.85 3.05 -18.33
C ARG A 110 -4.20 2.70 -17.71
N TYR A 111 -4.25 2.54 -16.39
CA TYR A 111 -5.49 2.29 -15.67
C TYR A 111 -6.42 3.51 -15.69
N ASP A 112 -5.90 4.69 -15.32
CA ASP A 112 -6.66 5.95 -15.30
C ASP A 112 -5.74 7.16 -15.48
N LYS A 113 -5.88 7.82 -16.63
CA LYS A 113 -5.10 9.02 -17.00
C LYS A 113 -5.33 10.22 -16.09
N THR A 114 -6.43 10.24 -15.32
CA THR A 114 -6.71 11.33 -14.37
C THR A 114 -5.85 11.22 -13.11
N ILE A 115 -5.36 10.02 -12.79
CA ILE A 115 -4.51 9.78 -11.63
C ILE A 115 -3.07 10.07 -12.02
N ARG A 116 -2.64 11.31 -11.77
CA ARG A 116 -1.22 11.66 -11.84
C ARG A 116 -0.51 10.95 -10.69
N VAL A 117 0.72 10.46 -10.88
CA VAL A 117 1.55 9.88 -9.79
C VAL A 117 2.58 10.90 -9.30
N GLN A 118 3.03 11.78 -10.18
CA GLN A 118 4.01 12.84 -9.90
C GLN A 118 3.35 14.12 -9.37
N GLY A 119 4.03 14.80 -8.44
CA GLY A 119 3.51 15.98 -7.72
C GLY A 119 3.23 15.67 -6.25
N GLY A 120 3.50 16.65 -5.38
CA GLY A 120 3.25 16.54 -3.95
C GLY A 120 1.77 16.49 -3.62
N GLN A 121 1.43 15.83 -2.51
CA GLN A 121 0.11 15.92 -1.92
C GLN A 121 -0.13 17.35 -1.43
N ILE A 122 -1.29 17.93 -1.75
CA ILE A 122 -1.77 19.12 -1.06
C ILE A 122 -2.25 18.64 0.31
N VAL A 123 -1.39 18.76 1.31
CA VAL A 123 -1.73 18.41 2.70
C VAL A 123 -2.54 19.56 3.27
N LEU A 124 -3.81 19.31 3.56
CA LEU A 124 -4.64 20.27 4.27
C LEU A 124 -4.34 20.23 5.77
N PRO A 125 -4.42 21.37 6.48
CA PRO A 125 -4.36 21.37 7.94
C PRO A 125 -5.49 20.51 8.51
N THR A 126 -5.16 19.69 9.50
CA THR A 126 -6.11 18.88 10.27
C THR A 126 -5.84 19.03 11.75
N ASP A 127 -6.89 19.07 12.57
CA ASP A 127 -6.76 19.12 14.03
C ASP A 127 -6.10 17.85 14.59
N ASP A 128 -6.36 16.72 13.93
CA ASP A 128 -5.68 15.44 14.18
C ASP A 128 -4.48 15.30 13.22
N TYR A 129 -3.26 15.44 13.75
CA TYR A 129 -2.01 15.34 12.99
C TYR A 129 -1.77 13.96 12.35
N LYS A 130 -2.52 12.94 12.77
CA LYS A 130 -2.45 11.58 12.21
C LYS A 130 -3.46 11.35 11.11
N LYS A 131 -4.50 12.19 11.05
CA LYS A 131 -5.52 12.17 10.02
C LYS A 131 -4.97 12.85 8.77
N THR A 132 -5.18 12.22 7.63
CA THR A 132 -4.83 12.78 6.33
C THR A 132 -6.11 12.96 5.53
N ASN A 133 -6.41 14.20 5.17
CA ASN A 133 -7.54 14.54 4.30
C ASN A 133 -7.12 14.51 2.83
N ILE A 134 -8.02 14.05 1.96
CA ILE A 134 -7.84 14.00 0.51
C ILE A 134 -9.01 14.70 -0.16
N MET A 135 -8.70 15.83 -0.79
CA MET A 135 -9.67 16.63 -1.55
C MET A 135 -10.22 15.87 -2.76
N PRO A 136 -11.41 16.25 -3.26
CA PRO A 136 -11.92 15.80 -4.55
C PRO A 136 -10.86 15.91 -5.65
N LYS A 137 -10.77 14.89 -6.50
CA LYS A 137 -9.82 14.80 -7.62
C LYS A 137 -8.35 14.88 -7.20
N ASN A 138 -8.05 14.67 -5.92
CA ASN A 138 -6.69 14.60 -5.40
C ASN A 138 -6.36 13.20 -4.88
N ARG A 139 -5.07 12.98 -4.62
CA ARG A 139 -4.53 11.72 -4.11
C ARG A 139 -3.71 11.93 -2.86
N SER A 140 -3.54 10.85 -2.10
CA SER A 140 -2.49 10.68 -1.12
C SER A 140 -1.68 9.42 -1.43
N LEU A 141 -0.38 9.50 -1.24
CA LEU A 141 0.55 8.37 -1.33
C LEU A 141 1.28 8.23 0.00
N PHE A 142 1.23 7.05 0.59
CA PHE A 142 1.98 6.74 1.80
C PHE A 142 2.57 5.34 1.74
N PHE A 143 3.57 5.09 2.58
CA PHE A 143 4.31 3.83 2.61
C PHE A 143 4.15 3.16 3.96
N ILE A 144 3.83 1.87 3.95
CA ILE A 144 3.70 1.03 5.13
C ILE A 144 4.78 -0.05 5.13
N TYR A 145 5.29 -0.37 6.31
CA TYR A 145 6.40 -1.31 6.49
C TYR A 145 6.06 -2.26 7.62
N PHE A 146 6.34 -3.54 7.41
CA PHE A 146 6.11 -4.58 8.38
C PHE A 146 7.38 -5.41 8.58
N PRO A 147 7.57 -6.00 9.78
CA PRO A 147 8.65 -6.97 9.98
C PRO A 147 8.58 -8.07 8.93
N LYS A 148 9.72 -8.40 8.31
CA LYS A 148 9.79 -9.51 7.37
C LYS A 148 9.51 -10.82 8.10
N ARG A 149 8.54 -11.59 7.62
CA ARG A 149 8.17 -12.89 8.21
C ARG A 149 8.76 -14.05 7.42
N SER A 150 9.19 -15.09 8.13
CA SER A 150 9.66 -16.34 7.52
C SER A 150 8.57 -16.95 6.65
N THR A 151 8.91 -17.33 5.42
CA THR A 151 8.00 -18.03 4.49
C THR A 151 7.63 -19.43 4.96
N LYS A 152 8.28 -19.96 6.02
CA LYS A 152 7.91 -21.26 6.60
C LYS A 152 6.58 -21.22 7.36
N SER A 153 6.11 -20.05 7.80
CA SER A 153 4.92 -19.96 8.66
C SER A 153 3.74 -19.22 8.03
N THR A 154 3.94 -18.26 7.13
CA THR A 154 2.83 -17.51 6.51
C THR A 154 3.22 -16.93 5.14
N ASN A 155 2.52 -17.32 4.08
CA ASN A 155 2.79 -16.78 2.73
C ASN A 155 1.88 -15.62 2.36
N LEU A 156 0.71 -15.48 3.01
CA LEU A 156 -0.24 -14.42 2.68
C LEU A 156 0.07 -13.12 3.46
N ARG A 157 -0.15 -11.99 2.80
CA ARG A 157 -0.13 -10.63 3.34
C ARG A 157 -1.42 -9.94 2.92
N ILE A 158 -2.26 -9.60 3.89
CA ILE A 158 -3.54 -8.92 3.64
C ILE A 158 -3.45 -7.49 4.16
N ILE A 159 -3.48 -6.49 3.29
CA ILE A 159 -3.40 -5.08 3.68
C ILE A 159 -4.78 -4.46 3.67
N ILE A 160 -5.12 -3.78 4.75
CA ILE A 160 -6.46 -3.24 4.97
C ILE A 160 -6.39 -1.74 5.28
N PRO A 161 -6.35 -0.86 4.27
CA PRO A 161 -6.57 0.56 4.49
C PRO A 161 -8.07 0.85 4.62
N ARG A 162 -8.38 1.74 5.54
CA ARG A 162 -9.73 2.25 5.81
C ARG A 162 -9.79 3.73 5.46
N VAL A 163 -10.80 4.10 4.69
CA VAL A 163 -11.01 5.47 4.25
C VAL A 163 -12.41 5.90 4.67
N LYS A 164 -12.52 7.04 5.33
CA LYS A 164 -13.78 7.61 5.79
C LYS A 164 -14.23 8.72 4.84
N SER A 165 -15.49 8.72 4.46
CA SER A 165 -16.15 9.87 3.84
C SER A 165 -16.49 10.89 4.94
N GLU A 166 -16.05 12.13 4.77
CA GLU A 166 -16.36 13.21 5.71
C GLU A 166 -17.73 13.86 5.43
N PHE A 167 -18.43 13.44 4.37
CA PHE A 167 -19.76 13.95 4.02
C PHE A 167 -20.89 13.21 4.74
N ASN A 168 -20.75 11.89 4.91
CA ASN A 168 -21.80 11.01 5.43
C ASN A 168 -21.27 10.00 6.45
N ASP A 169 -20.05 10.20 6.96
CA ASP A 169 -19.34 9.33 7.90
C ASP A 169 -19.14 7.87 7.44
N GLN A 170 -19.43 7.54 6.18
CA GLN A 170 -19.33 6.19 5.66
C GLN A 170 -17.87 5.73 5.62
N GLN A 171 -17.61 4.53 6.13
CA GLN A 171 -16.30 3.90 6.09
C GLN A 171 -16.20 2.93 4.90
N THR A 172 -15.17 3.11 4.08
CA THR A 172 -14.83 2.23 2.96
C THR A 172 -13.55 1.47 3.30
N THR A 173 -13.64 0.14 3.31
CA THR A 173 -12.52 -0.76 3.59
C THR A 173 -12.05 -1.43 2.31
N PHE A 174 -10.74 -1.40 2.07
CA PHE A 174 -10.10 -2.12 0.98
C PHE A 174 -9.32 -3.30 1.54
N VAL A 175 -9.23 -4.41 0.81
CA VAL A 175 -8.55 -5.63 1.27
C VAL A 175 -7.64 -6.11 0.16
N PHE A 176 -6.36 -5.76 0.23
CA PHE A 176 -5.36 -6.16 -0.77
C PHE A 176 -4.69 -7.46 -0.34
N LYS A 177 -4.67 -8.47 -1.21
CA LYS A 177 -4.09 -9.79 -0.91
C LYS A 177 -2.82 -10.00 -1.72
N PHE A 178 -1.75 -10.36 -1.04
CA PHE A 178 -0.48 -10.72 -1.66
C PHE A 178 0.03 -12.03 -1.10
N LYS A 179 0.80 -12.77 -1.89
CA LYS A 179 1.53 -13.96 -1.45
C LYS A 179 3.03 -13.79 -1.65
N VAL A 180 3.83 -14.34 -0.75
CA VAL A 180 5.28 -14.44 -0.92
C VAL A 180 5.59 -15.66 -1.78
N GLN A 181 6.29 -15.45 -2.89
CA GLN A 181 6.83 -16.50 -3.76
C GLN A 181 8.35 -16.52 -3.63
N ARG A 182 8.92 -17.72 -3.54
CA ARG A 182 10.35 -17.94 -3.78
C ARG A 182 10.55 -18.17 -5.27
N GLY A 183 11.52 -17.46 -5.86
CA GLY A 183 11.98 -17.71 -7.23
C GLY A 183 12.57 -19.11 -7.40
#